data_AF-A0A9X2CCM2-F1
#
_entry.id   AF-A0A9X2CCM2-F1
#
_cell.length_a   1.000
_cell.length_b   1.000
_cell.length_c   1.000
_cell.angle_alpha   90.00
_cell.angle_beta   90.00
_cell.angle_gamma   90.00
#
_symmetry.space_group_name_H-M   'P 1'
#
loop_
_entity.id
_entity.type
_entity.pdbx_description
1 polymer ?
#
loop_
_entity_poly.entity_id
_entity_poly.type
_entity_poly.pdbx_seq_one_letter_code
_entity_poly.pdbx_strand_id
1 'polypeptide(L)'
;MNEAKKLVHVIFDRGVDTVIPFSKTPGQLSVGDSIKAKLSKSKTKHGTKYQALTIAKSDEQASTNVLNEFSDDVRISNGLGFTSTDIFIDRNLVEGCGVEDGDIVSGKAVLNYNKKRSSWGWKAIVIWKH
;
A
#
# COMPACT_ATOMS: atom_id res chain seq x y z
N MET A 1 2.81 -6.58 2.16
CA MET A 1 2.71 -7.88 2.86
C MET A 1 3.89 -8.06 3.80
N ASN A 2 3.77 -8.90 4.82
CA ASN A 2 4.90 -9.29 5.69
C ASN A 2 5.08 -10.81 5.60
N GLU A 3 5.93 -11.24 4.66
CA GLU A 3 6.21 -12.66 4.38
C GLU A 3 6.78 -13.38 5.60
N ALA A 4 7.74 -12.77 6.30
CA ALA A 4 8.38 -13.35 7.48
C ALA A 4 7.35 -13.66 8.60
N LYS A 5 6.33 -12.81 8.74
CA LYS A 5 5.26 -13.00 9.73
C LYS A 5 4.03 -13.72 9.17
N LYS A 6 3.98 -14.00 7.86
CA LYS A 6 2.81 -14.51 7.14
C LYS A 6 1.54 -13.69 7.40
N LEU A 7 1.68 -12.36 7.34
CA LEU A 7 0.59 -11.40 7.59
C LEU A 7 0.37 -10.46 6.39
N VAL A 8 -0.89 -10.25 6.02
CA VAL A 8 -1.33 -9.20 5.10
C VAL A 8 -1.81 -8.01 5.92
N HIS A 9 -1.30 -6.83 5.63
CA HIS A 9 -1.87 -5.58 6.14
C HIS A 9 -2.83 -5.05 5.07
N VAL A 10 -4.07 -4.80 5.45
CA VAL A 10 -5.13 -4.35 4.56
C VAL A 10 -5.64 -3.01 5.06
N ILE A 11 -5.71 -2.03 4.16
CA ILE A 11 -6.17 -0.68 4.43
C ILE A 11 -7.47 -0.50 3.66
N PHE A 12 -8.54 -0.09 4.35
CA PHE A 12 -9.84 0.21 3.76
C PHE A 12 -10.06 1.72 3.66
N ASP A 13 -9.48 2.48 4.60
CA ASP A 13 -9.44 3.94 4.60
C ASP A 13 -8.38 4.43 5.62
N ARG A 14 -8.11 5.73 5.69
CA ARG A 14 -7.28 6.37 6.72
C ARG A 14 -7.80 6.02 8.11
N GLY A 15 -6.98 5.29 8.88
CA GLY A 15 -7.32 4.86 10.22
C GLY A 15 -8.34 3.70 10.29
N VAL A 16 -8.68 3.10 9.14
CA VAL A 16 -9.48 1.89 9.02
C VAL A 16 -8.64 0.83 8.33
N ASP A 17 -7.86 0.12 9.11
CA ASP A 17 -6.95 -0.92 8.65
C ASP A 17 -6.99 -2.16 9.56
N THR A 18 -6.54 -3.29 9.03
CA THR A 18 -6.47 -4.52 9.79
C THR A 18 -5.33 -5.42 9.30
N VAL A 19 -4.94 -6.37 10.14
CA VAL A 19 -3.88 -7.33 9.84
C VAL A 19 -4.47 -8.73 9.85
N ILE A 20 -4.23 -9.47 8.77
CA ILE A 20 -4.84 -10.76 8.49
C ILE A 20 -3.73 -11.80 8.29
N PRO A 21 -3.77 -12.94 9.01
CA PRO A 21 -2.88 -14.06 8.72
C PRO A 21 -3.13 -14.65 7.32
N PHE A 22 -2.08 -15.07 6.62
CA PHE A 22 -2.19 -15.72 5.30
C PHE A 22 -3.12 -16.94 5.35
N SER A 23 -3.17 -17.66 6.47
CA SER A 23 -4.08 -18.80 6.65
C SER A 23 -5.57 -18.44 6.61
N LYS A 24 -5.91 -17.14 6.71
CA LYS A 24 -7.27 -16.62 6.68
C LYS A 24 -7.58 -15.82 5.41
N THR A 25 -6.67 -15.77 4.44
CA THR A 25 -6.91 -15.09 3.16
C THR A 25 -7.63 -16.02 2.17
N PRO A 26 -8.50 -15.48 1.30
CA PRO A 26 -9.21 -16.24 0.27
C PRO A 26 -8.25 -16.65 -0.87
N GLY A 27 -7.31 -17.54 -0.58
CA GLY A 27 -6.24 -17.97 -1.48
C GLY A 27 -5.03 -17.03 -1.47
N GLN A 28 -4.24 -17.10 -2.54
CA GLN A 28 -3.05 -16.28 -2.74
C GLN A 28 -3.47 -14.85 -3.10
N LEU A 29 -3.10 -13.90 -2.25
CA LEU A 29 -3.25 -12.47 -2.47
C LEU A 29 -1.90 -11.87 -2.90
N SER A 30 -1.94 -10.79 -3.64
CA SER A 30 -0.80 -9.95 -4.01
C SER A 30 -1.05 -8.51 -3.61
N VAL A 31 0.02 -7.71 -3.49
CA VAL A 31 -0.11 -6.27 -3.22
C VAL A 31 -0.80 -5.61 -4.40
N GLY A 32 -1.90 -4.88 -4.15
CA GLY A 32 -2.74 -4.26 -5.18
C GLY A 32 -4.05 -5.02 -5.44
N ASP A 33 -4.20 -6.25 -4.96
CA ASP A 33 -5.47 -6.98 -5.04
C ASP A 33 -6.56 -6.27 -4.23
N SER A 34 -7.76 -6.21 -4.80
CA SER A 34 -8.94 -5.69 -4.12
C SER A 34 -9.64 -6.80 -3.33
N ILE A 35 -10.05 -6.49 -2.09
CA ILE A 35 -10.75 -7.44 -1.22
C ILE A 35 -11.97 -6.78 -0.58
N LYS A 36 -12.99 -7.59 -0.32
CA LYS A 36 -14.12 -7.23 0.53
C LYS A 36 -13.92 -7.85 1.89
N ALA A 37 -14.16 -7.08 2.95
CA ALA A 37 -14.14 -7.60 4.30
C ALA A 37 -15.29 -7.05 5.15
N LYS A 38 -15.83 -7.90 6.01
CA LYS A 38 -16.70 -7.46 7.11
C LYS A 38 -15.83 -7.18 8.33
N LEU A 39 -15.84 -5.96 8.83
CA LEU A 39 -15.03 -5.55 9.98
C LEU A 39 -15.89 -5.48 11.25
N SER A 40 -15.34 -5.95 12.38
CA SER A 40 -15.80 -5.55 13.70
C SER A 40 -14.96 -4.36 14.20
N LYS A 41 -15.62 -3.44 14.90
CA LYS A 41 -15.01 -2.25 15.50
C LYS A 41 -15.05 -2.38 17.02
N SER A 42 -13.91 -2.21 17.68
CA SER A 42 -13.82 -2.20 19.15
C SER A 42 -13.00 -1.00 19.63
N LYS A 43 -13.36 -0.46 20.80
CA LYS A 43 -12.55 0.56 21.49
C LYS A 43 -11.53 -0.16 22.37
N THR A 44 -10.28 0.29 22.30
CA THR A 44 -9.18 -0.19 23.13
C THR A 44 -8.54 0.98 23.87
N LYS A 45 -7.67 0.67 24.85
CA LYS A 45 -6.86 1.69 25.56
C LYS A 45 -5.95 2.50 24.62
N HIS A 46 -5.68 2.00 23.42
CA HIS A 46 -4.83 2.63 22.41
C HIS A 46 -5.62 3.18 21.21
N GLY A 47 -6.94 3.34 21.36
CA GLY A 47 -7.81 3.85 20.30
C GLY A 47 -8.71 2.78 19.68
N THR A 48 -9.23 3.07 18.49
CA THR A 48 -10.13 2.16 17.77
C THR A 48 -9.34 1.06 17.09
N LYS A 49 -9.79 -0.19 17.24
CA LYS A 49 -9.24 -1.35 16.53
C LYS A 49 -10.29 -1.99 15.63
N TYR A 50 -9.89 -2.28 14.40
CA TYR A 50 -10.69 -3.01 13.43
C TYR A 50 -10.16 -4.44 13.26
N GLN A 51 -11.07 -5.41 13.26
CA GLN A 51 -10.76 -6.82 13.05
C GLN A 51 -11.63 -7.36 11.90
N ALA A 52 -11.00 -8.04 10.95
CA ALA A 52 -11.72 -8.75 9.90
C ALA A 52 -12.46 -9.98 10.45
N LEU A 53 -13.78 -10.02 10.25
CA LEU A 53 -14.65 -11.16 10.53
C LEU A 53 -14.73 -12.11 9.32
N THR A 54 -14.88 -11.54 8.12
CA THR A 54 -14.89 -12.27 6.86
C THR A 54 -14.08 -11.52 5.82
N ILE A 55 -13.51 -12.25 4.87
CA ILE A 55 -12.70 -11.70 3.77
C ILE A 55 -13.00 -12.50 2.50
N ALA A 56 -13.21 -11.80 1.40
CA ALA A 56 -13.36 -12.38 0.08
C ALA A 56 -12.55 -11.57 -0.94
N LYS A 57 -12.08 -12.22 -2.01
CA LYS A 57 -11.55 -11.49 -3.17
C LYS A 57 -12.66 -10.64 -3.76
N SER A 58 -12.28 -9.49 -4.31
CA SER A 58 -13.22 -8.57 -4.94
C SER A 58 -12.65 -8.13 -6.28
N ASP A 59 -13.50 -8.15 -7.30
CA ASP A 59 -13.21 -7.54 -8.59
C ASP A 59 -13.64 -6.06 -8.63
N GLU A 60 -14.25 -5.56 -7.54
CA GLU A 60 -14.54 -4.13 -7.41
C GLU A 60 -13.25 -3.32 -7.30
N GLN A 61 -13.23 -2.19 -8.00
CA GLN A 61 -12.13 -1.25 -7.94
C GLN A 61 -11.97 -0.72 -6.51
N ALA A 62 -10.76 -0.84 -5.95
CA ALA A 62 -10.43 -0.23 -4.68
C ALA A 62 -10.66 1.30 -4.74
N SER A 63 -11.09 1.87 -3.62
CA SER A 63 -11.25 3.32 -3.49
C SER A 63 -9.96 4.05 -3.87
N THR A 64 -10.08 5.15 -4.60
CA THR A 64 -8.95 6.04 -4.97
C THR A 64 -8.26 6.64 -3.76
N ASN A 65 -8.91 6.63 -2.59
CA ASN A 65 -8.32 7.03 -1.31
C ASN A 65 -7.32 6.00 -0.75
N VAL A 66 -7.31 4.77 -1.29
CA VAL A 66 -6.46 3.65 -0.84
C VAL A 66 -5.52 3.18 -1.93
N LEU A 67 -5.97 3.17 -3.19
CA LEU A 67 -5.18 2.78 -4.36
C LEU A 67 -5.33 3.87 -5.41
N ASN A 68 -4.23 4.54 -5.77
CA ASN A 68 -4.24 5.59 -6.76
C ASN A 68 -3.28 5.30 -7.91
N GLU A 69 -3.64 5.76 -9.10
CA GLU A 69 -2.74 5.82 -10.25
C GLU A 69 -2.01 7.16 -10.25
N PHE A 70 -0.76 7.18 -10.71
CA PHE A 70 0.05 8.39 -10.76
C PHE A 70 0.93 8.44 -12.01
N SER A 71 1.39 9.64 -12.36
CA SER A 71 2.34 9.88 -13.43
C SER A 71 3.11 11.16 -13.15
N ASP A 72 4.30 11.03 -12.57
CA ASP A 72 5.05 12.15 -12.00
C ASP A 72 6.55 12.02 -12.28
N ASP A 73 7.26 13.14 -12.18
CA ASP A 73 8.72 13.17 -12.11
C ASP A 73 9.22 12.52 -10.82
N VAL A 74 10.38 11.86 -10.89
CA VAL A 74 11.00 11.16 -9.77
C VAL A 74 12.31 11.82 -9.40
N ARG A 75 12.44 12.15 -8.12
CA ARG A 75 13.74 12.47 -7.50
C ARG A 75 14.32 11.24 -6.83
N ILE A 76 15.56 10.90 -7.14
CA ILE A 76 16.31 9.81 -6.49
C ILE A 76 17.17 10.34 -5.34
N SER A 77 17.06 9.70 -4.18
CA SER A 77 17.86 10.00 -3.00
C SER A 77 18.23 8.72 -2.27
N ASN A 78 19.53 8.41 -2.18
CA ASN A 78 20.05 7.19 -1.55
C ASN A 78 19.44 5.89 -2.12
N GLY A 79 19.20 5.85 -3.44
CA GLY A 79 18.57 4.70 -4.11
C GLY A 79 17.09 4.52 -3.76
N LEU A 80 16.42 5.57 -3.29
CA LEU A 80 14.98 5.63 -3.06
C LEU A 80 14.40 6.71 -3.97
N GLY A 81 13.22 6.48 -4.52
CA GLY A 81 12.51 7.46 -5.34
C GLY A 81 11.43 8.20 -4.56
N PHE A 82 11.27 9.48 -4.85
CA PHE A 82 10.20 10.33 -4.34
C PHE A 82 9.63 11.13 -5.49
N THR A 83 8.32 11.02 -5.73
CA THR A 83 7.65 11.83 -6.74
C THR A 83 7.35 13.24 -6.21
N SER A 84 7.05 14.18 -7.13
CA SER A 84 6.55 15.52 -6.78
C SER A 84 5.23 15.50 -5.99
N THR A 85 4.47 14.41 -6.08
CA THR A 85 3.23 14.16 -5.33
C THR A 85 3.42 13.36 -4.02
N ASP A 86 4.67 13.28 -3.51
CA ASP A 86 5.06 12.59 -2.27
C ASP A 86 4.75 11.08 -2.27
N ILE A 87 4.89 10.44 -3.43
CA ILE A 87 4.84 8.98 -3.57
C ILE A 87 6.24 8.41 -3.37
N PHE A 88 6.37 7.55 -2.36
CA PHE A 88 7.59 6.82 -2.08
C PHE A 88 7.73 5.60 -3.01
N ILE A 89 8.85 5.52 -3.71
CA ILE A 89 9.25 4.39 -4.55
C ILE A 89 10.42 3.70 -3.87
N ASP A 90 10.25 2.41 -3.53
CA ASP A 90 11.32 1.67 -2.88
C ASP A 90 12.43 1.28 -3.85
N ARG A 91 13.59 0.92 -3.28
CA ARG A 91 14.80 0.60 -4.03
C ARG A 91 14.58 -0.51 -5.07
N ASN A 92 13.76 -1.51 -4.75
CA ASN A 92 13.54 -2.64 -5.66
C ASN A 92 12.82 -2.19 -6.93
N LEU A 93 11.86 -1.27 -6.82
CA LEU A 93 11.18 -0.69 -7.97
C LEU A 93 12.11 0.26 -8.76
N VAL A 94 12.89 1.10 -8.07
CA VAL A 94 13.88 1.99 -8.71
C VAL A 94 14.88 1.18 -9.54
N GLU A 95 15.52 0.19 -8.92
CA GLU A 95 16.53 -0.64 -9.57
C GLU A 95 15.91 -1.56 -10.64
N GLY A 96 14.75 -2.15 -10.35
CA GLY A 96 14.06 -3.06 -11.27
C GLY A 96 13.58 -2.41 -12.57
N CYS A 97 13.28 -1.11 -12.53
CA CYS A 97 12.84 -0.35 -13.71
C CYS A 97 13.92 0.59 -14.28
N GLY A 98 15.12 0.63 -13.69
CA GLY A 98 16.20 1.52 -14.13
C GLY A 98 15.81 3.00 -14.08
N VAL A 99 15.15 3.42 -12.99
CA VAL A 99 14.71 4.80 -12.78
C VAL A 99 15.87 5.65 -12.31
N GLU A 100 16.06 6.79 -12.96
CA GLU A 100 17.10 7.79 -12.70
C GLU A 100 16.47 9.10 -12.22
N ASP A 101 17.31 9.99 -11.69
CA ASP A 101 16.86 11.29 -11.19
C ASP A 101 16.35 12.16 -12.35
N GLY A 102 15.12 12.68 -12.21
CA GLY A 102 14.45 13.49 -13.23
C GLY A 102 13.59 12.70 -14.22
N ASP A 103 13.57 11.37 -14.16
CA ASP A 103 12.69 10.55 -14.99
C ASP A 103 11.21 10.80 -14.68
N ILE A 104 10.36 10.62 -15.69
CA ILE A 104 8.91 10.54 -15.51
C ILE A 104 8.51 9.06 -15.44
N VAL A 105 7.77 8.69 -14.41
CA VAL A 105 7.23 7.33 -14.26
C VAL A 105 5.73 7.38 -14.01
N SER A 106 5.01 6.42 -14.57
CA SER A 106 3.62 6.14 -14.21
C SER A 106 3.55 4.92 -13.32
N GLY A 107 2.49 4.77 -12.53
CA GLY A 107 2.39 3.62 -11.63
C GLY A 107 1.10 3.56 -10.84
N LYS A 108 1.05 2.57 -9.94
CA LYS A 108 0.03 2.47 -8.89
C LYS A 108 0.67 2.63 -7.53
N ALA A 109 0.03 3.40 -6.66
CA ALA A 109 0.46 3.61 -5.30
C ALA A 109 -0.66 3.25 -4.33
N VAL A 110 -0.28 2.68 -3.19
CA VAL A 110 -1.19 2.40 -2.07
C VAL A 110 -0.94 3.38 -0.94
N LEU A 111 -2.02 3.74 -0.26
CA LEU A 111 -1.94 4.52 0.98
C LEU A 111 -1.10 3.75 2.00
N ASN A 112 -0.17 4.42 2.65
CA ASN A 112 0.77 3.80 3.58
C ASN A 112 1.04 4.71 4.78
N TYR A 113 1.00 4.16 5.98
CA TYR A 113 1.29 4.91 7.19
C TYR A 113 2.78 4.82 7.54
N ASN A 114 3.47 5.97 7.48
CA ASN A 114 4.86 6.08 7.87
C ASN A 114 4.98 6.23 9.39
N LYS A 115 5.25 5.11 10.08
CA LYS A 115 5.42 5.08 11.54
C LYS A 115 6.54 5.97 12.05
N LYS A 116 7.60 6.21 11.27
CA LYS A 116 8.73 7.05 11.69
C LYS A 116 8.37 8.53 11.69
N ARG A 117 7.52 8.95 10.75
CA ARG A 117 7.07 10.35 10.59
C ARG A 117 5.69 10.61 11.19
N SER A 118 5.03 9.58 11.71
CA SER A 118 3.65 9.64 12.20
C SER A 118 2.68 10.29 11.20
N SER A 119 2.88 10.01 9.91
CA SER A 119 2.13 10.63 8.82
C SER A 119 1.69 9.60 7.78
N TRP A 120 0.58 9.91 7.11
CA TRP A 120 0.15 9.18 5.92
C TRP A 120 0.92 9.67 4.71
N GLY A 121 1.28 8.74 3.84
CA GLY A 121 1.85 9.02 2.53
C GLY A 121 1.47 7.92 1.56
N TRP A 122 2.01 7.99 0.35
CA TRP A 122 1.76 7.01 -0.69
C TRP A 122 3.00 6.16 -0.91
N LYS A 123 2.82 4.86 -1.17
CA LYS A 123 3.89 3.96 -1.55
C LYS A 123 3.57 3.32 -2.90
N ALA A 124 4.47 3.48 -3.87
CA ALA A 124 4.37 2.80 -5.15
C ALA A 124 4.45 1.27 -4.98
N ILE A 125 3.62 0.56 -5.72
CA ILE A 125 3.57 -0.92 -5.74
C ILE A 125 3.93 -1.48 -7.12
N VAL A 126 3.77 -0.68 -8.17
CA VAL A 126 4.23 -0.96 -9.54
C VAL A 126 4.49 0.38 -10.22
N ILE A 127 5.51 0.42 -11.07
CA ILE A 127 5.85 1.58 -11.90
C ILE A 127 6.21 1.15 -13.32
N TRP A 128 6.11 2.10 -14.25
CA TRP A 128 6.52 2.01 -15.63
C TRP A 128 7.24 3.31 -15.99
N LYS A 129 8.47 3.20 -16.50
CA LYS A 129 9.29 4.33 -16.96
C LYS A 129 8.95 4.65 -18.42
N HIS A 130 8.86 5.94 -18.75
CA HIS A 130 8.68 6.43 -20.12
C HIS A 130 10.01 6.59 -20.85
#